data_AF-A0A2T4WML6-F1
#
_entry.id   AF-A0A2T4WML6-F1
#
_cell.length_a   1.000
_cell.length_b   1.000
_cell.length_c   1.000
_cell.angle_alpha   90.00
_cell.angle_beta   90.00
_cell.angle_gamma   90.00
#
_symmetry.space_group_name_H-M   'P 1'
#
loop_
_entity.id
_entity.type
_entity.pdbx_description
1 polymer ?
#
loop_
_entity_poly.entity_id
_entity_poly.type
_entity_poly.pdbx_seq_one_letter_code
_entity_poly.pdbx_strand_id
1 'polypeptide(L)'
;FPSNEDLKTALKDKDLYNTQPKNRNYLFEMLENYNNREYVNTNNEHITIEHIFPKNPSDNWNTDISPEDYFQFKEKYLNTIANLTLSGNNGALSNKSFKEKKEMNVDGNEQGYSYSRLWLNSYLKLLDKWTVAEYEERLNIIYERFLKIWEIPDIEIADADESEEQNIFDAESPTHKKLEYFIFENTKVEEDTVAQMYFYVIRKLYEKNTQLLISNQDIFKITREPKDFRAAQEVLNGWYIESNIDSNSKFAILKKILVLFELEDELLIKYSANGESKTEPSRFSVRKKYWQQLLPLFNDKNLFGNVSPSKDHWLSTGAGIGGLAYTLIITKSHIRIELGISTSSKEKNKAYFKKLMKSKEAIEQGFGNPLDWEELADNKMSRVKFELQDVNLFNDSHWERMNQFFIEYLPRFENAFRSFIKDLK
;
A
#
# COMPACT_ATOMS: atom_id res chain seq x y z
N PHE A 1 6.44 -11.44 13.62
CA PHE A 1 7.15 -11.05 14.86
C PHE A 1 7.84 -12.27 15.45
N PRO A 2 9.04 -12.15 16.04
CA PRO A 2 9.69 -13.27 16.72
C PRO A 2 8.82 -13.75 17.88
N SER A 3 8.80 -15.06 18.13
CA SER A 3 8.13 -15.60 19.31
C SER A 3 8.90 -15.25 20.59
N ASN A 4 8.22 -15.36 21.72
CA ASN A 4 8.82 -15.24 23.04
C ASN A 4 10.03 -16.18 23.20
N GLU A 5 9.94 -17.41 22.69
CA GLU A 5 11.05 -18.38 22.71
C GLU A 5 12.20 -17.98 21.78
N ASP A 6 11.91 -17.40 20.60
CA ASP A 6 12.94 -16.88 19.70
C ASP A 6 13.72 -15.74 20.36
N LEU A 7 13.01 -14.84 21.05
CA LEU A 7 13.62 -13.72 21.80
C LEU A 7 14.49 -14.23 22.95
N LYS A 8 13.99 -15.21 23.72
CA LYS A 8 14.75 -15.82 24.82
C LYS A 8 16.04 -16.48 24.33
N THR A 9 15.94 -17.23 23.24
CA THR A 9 17.10 -17.88 22.60
C THR A 9 18.10 -16.85 22.07
N ALA A 10 17.61 -15.81 21.39
CA ALA A 10 18.46 -14.74 20.87
C ALA A 10 19.20 -13.98 22.00
N LEU A 11 18.53 -13.69 23.12
CA LEU A 11 19.18 -13.08 24.29
C LEU A 11 20.22 -14.01 24.92
N LYS A 12 19.97 -15.32 24.94
CA LYS A 12 20.89 -16.32 25.50
C LYS A 12 22.19 -16.44 24.71
N ASP A 13 22.10 -16.48 23.39
CA ASP A 13 23.20 -16.94 22.52
C ASP A 13 23.90 -15.81 21.74
N LYS A 14 23.29 -14.62 21.62
CA LYS A 14 23.87 -13.53 20.80
C LYS A 14 25.11 -12.93 21.45
N ASP A 15 26.16 -12.76 20.64
CA ASP A 15 27.32 -11.92 20.99
C ASP A 15 26.90 -10.44 21.00
N LEU A 16 26.39 -10.01 22.14
CA LEU A 16 25.93 -8.66 22.35
C LEU A 16 27.11 -7.70 22.49
N TYR A 17 28.23 -8.13 23.10
CA TYR A 17 29.39 -7.28 23.32
C TYR A 17 29.98 -6.76 22.01
N ASN A 18 30.10 -7.58 20.96
CA ASN A 18 30.69 -7.18 19.69
C ASN A 18 29.68 -6.58 18.69
N THR A 19 28.41 -6.47 19.08
CA THR A 19 27.38 -5.80 18.28
C THR A 19 27.65 -4.29 18.18
N GLN A 20 27.10 -3.63 17.15
CA GLN A 20 27.15 -2.19 16.94
C GLN A 20 26.92 -1.40 18.26
N PRO A 21 27.85 -0.52 18.68
CA PRO A 21 27.79 0.14 19.98
C PRO A 21 26.47 0.85 20.26
N LYS A 22 25.88 1.51 19.25
CA LYS A 22 24.58 2.18 19.37
C LYS A 22 23.46 1.25 19.84
N ASN A 23 23.39 0.03 19.28
CA ASN A 23 22.31 -0.92 19.58
C ASN A 23 22.52 -1.54 20.97
N ARG A 24 23.77 -1.85 21.30
CA ARG A 24 24.16 -2.39 22.60
C ARG A 24 23.90 -1.39 23.72
N ASN A 25 24.32 -0.13 23.54
CA ASN A 25 24.12 0.93 24.52
C ASN A 25 22.63 1.21 24.73
N TYR A 26 21.85 1.29 23.65
CA TYR A 26 20.40 1.44 23.73
C TYR A 26 19.74 0.31 24.54
N LEU A 27 20.12 -0.95 24.28
CA LEU A 27 19.58 -2.09 25.02
C LEU A 27 19.84 -1.98 26.52
N PHE A 28 21.07 -1.66 26.92
CA PHE A 28 21.42 -1.48 28.33
C PHE A 28 20.74 -0.28 28.97
N GLU A 29 20.61 0.83 28.25
CA GLU A 29 19.92 2.04 28.72
C GLU A 29 18.45 1.76 29.02
N MET A 30 17.76 1.08 28.10
CA MET A 30 16.35 0.72 28.24
C MET A 30 16.14 -0.29 29.38
N LEU A 31 17.01 -1.30 29.49
CA LEU A 31 16.98 -2.24 30.61
C LEU A 31 17.20 -1.53 31.95
N GLU A 32 18.18 -0.65 32.05
CA GLU A 32 18.50 0.06 33.28
C GLU A 32 17.35 0.98 33.72
N ASN A 33 16.76 1.73 32.78
CA ASN A 33 15.79 2.78 33.09
C ASN A 33 14.32 2.34 33.08
N TYR A 34 14.01 1.10 32.73
CA TYR A 34 12.62 0.64 32.71
C TYR A 34 11.94 0.74 34.09
N ASN A 35 10.79 1.44 34.13
CA ASN A 35 10.05 1.73 35.37
C ASN A 35 10.91 2.42 36.46
N ASN A 36 11.88 3.24 36.05
CA ASN A 36 12.70 4.02 36.96
C ASN A 36 12.43 5.52 36.75
N ARG A 37 11.95 6.21 37.80
CA ARG A 37 11.73 7.67 37.78
C ARG A 37 13.02 8.45 37.97
N GLU A 38 14.02 7.86 38.62
CA GLU A 38 15.34 8.44 38.82
C GLU A 38 16.25 8.03 37.67
N TYR A 39 16.08 8.69 36.52
CA TYR A 39 16.78 8.33 35.28
C TYR A 39 18.30 8.27 35.48
N VAL A 40 18.89 7.17 35.04
CA VAL A 40 20.33 6.92 35.01
C VAL A 40 20.82 7.13 33.58
N ASN A 41 21.62 8.18 33.38
CA ASN A 41 22.31 8.37 32.10
C ASN A 41 23.41 7.31 31.96
N THR A 42 23.15 6.23 31.22
CA THR A 42 24.12 5.15 30.96
C THR A 42 25.04 5.45 29.78
N ASN A 43 24.76 6.50 29.01
CA ASN A 43 25.54 6.92 27.84
C ASN A 43 26.50 8.06 28.22
N ASN A 44 27.32 7.84 29.25
CA ASN A 44 28.35 8.77 29.70
C ASN A 44 29.73 8.09 29.71
N GLU A 45 30.79 8.86 29.88
CA GLU A 45 32.18 8.35 29.84
C GLU A 45 32.59 7.51 31.06
N HIS A 46 31.86 7.63 32.17
CA HIS A 46 32.17 6.93 33.42
C HIS A 46 31.54 5.54 33.47
N ILE A 47 30.32 5.36 32.96
CA ILE A 47 29.61 4.08 32.99
C ILE A 47 29.95 3.29 31.73
N THR A 48 30.60 2.14 31.92
CA THR A 48 31.01 1.26 30.83
C THR A 48 30.46 -0.15 31.03
N ILE A 49 30.54 -0.95 29.96
CA ILE A 49 30.12 -2.35 30.02
C ILE A 49 31.21 -3.18 30.71
N GLU A 50 30.80 -3.88 31.75
CA GLU A 50 31.60 -4.78 32.56
C GLU A 50 31.24 -6.23 32.27
N HIS A 51 32.25 -7.09 32.17
CA HIS A 51 32.09 -8.53 32.13
C HIS A 51 32.07 -9.10 33.55
N ILE A 52 30.98 -9.78 33.95
CA ILE A 52 30.89 -10.40 35.26
C ILE A 52 31.92 -11.54 35.36
N PHE A 53 31.82 -12.53 34.47
CA PHE A 53 32.94 -13.42 34.13
C PHE A 53 33.85 -12.72 33.11
N PRO A 54 35.08 -12.33 33.48
CA PRO A 54 35.95 -11.51 32.64
C PRO A 54 36.54 -12.27 31.44
N LYS A 55 37.01 -11.52 30.44
CA LYS A 55 37.69 -12.09 29.25
C LYS A 55 39.00 -12.80 29.58
N ASN A 56 39.73 -12.28 30.56
CA ASN A 56 41.02 -12.82 31.01
C ASN A 56 40.94 -13.12 32.53
N PRO A 57 40.15 -14.11 32.96
CA PRO A 57 39.89 -14.37 34.38
C PRO A 57 41.17 -14.65 35.18
N SER A 58 41.23 -14.11 36.39
CA SER A 58 42.27 -14.45 37.37
C SER A 58 42.21 -15.91 37.77
N ASP A 59 43.32 -16.46 38.26
CA ASP A 59 43.44 -17.87 38.66
C ASP A 59 42.36 -18.34 39.64
N ASN A 60 41.88 -17.44 40.52
CA ASN A 60 40.81 -17.70 41.49
C ASN A 60 39.50 -18.21 40.84
N TRP A 61 39.21 -17.85 39.59
CA TRP A 61 38.01 -18.34 38.90
C TRP A 61 38.06 -19.85 38.66
N ASN A 62 39.24 -20.46 38.51
CA ASN A 62 39.36 -21.91 38.32
C ASN A 62 38.98 -22.70 39.58
N THR A 63 38.98 -22.06 40.75
CA THR A 63 38.60 -22.67 42.03
C THR A 63 37.19 -22.28 42.49
N ASP A 64 36.69 -21.13 42.03
CA ASP A 64 35.40 -20.58 42.46
C ASP A 64 34.19 -21.21 41.75
N ILE A 65 34.39 -21.80 40.57
CA ILE A 65 33.35 -22.47 39.76
C ILE A 65 33.82 -23.82 39.22
N SER A 66 32.89 -24.64 38.75
CA SER A 66 33.24 -25.93 38.16
C SER A 66 34.01 -25.77 36.83
N PRO A 67 34.89 -26.73 36.45
CA PRO A 67 35.54 -26.73 35.14
C PRO A 67 34.55 -26.65 33.97
N GLU A 68 33.38 -27.27 34.12
CA GLU A 68 32.30 -27.23 33.14
C GLU A 68 31.70 -25.83 33.00
N ASP A 69 31.38 -25.16 34.11
CA ASP A 69 30.87 -23.77 34.11
C ASP A 69 31.90 -22.82 33.49
N TYR A 70 33.17 -22.98 33.86
CA TYR A 70 34.27 -22.18 33.34
C TYR A 70 34.37 -22.30 31.81
N PHE A 71 34.29 -23.53 31.29
CA PHE A 71 34.27 -23.78 29.85
C PHE A 71 33.05 -23.14 29.18
N GLN A 72 31.85 -23.25 29.75
CA GLN A 72 30.64 -22.63 29.21
C GLN A 72 30.75 -21.11 29.16
N PHE A 73 31.27 -20.46 30.21
CA PHE A 73 31.47 -19.01 30.19
C PHE A 73 32.47 -18.59 29.13
N LYS A 74 33.59 -19.31 29.00
CA LYS A 74 34.63 -18.95 28.03
C LYS A 74 34.18 -19.11 26.59
N GLU A 75 33.51 -20.21 26.26
CA GLU A 75 33.17 -20.56 24.88
C GLU A 75 31.81 -20.03 24.42
N LYS A 76 30.84 -19.91 25.33
CA LYS A 76 29.44 -19.63 24.97
C LYS A 76 28.92 -18.33 25.57
N TYR A 77 29.11 -18.11 26.86
CA TYR A 77 28.41 -17.04 27.58
C TYR A 77 29.21 -15.76 27.79
N LEU A 78 30.44 -15.66 27.26
CA LEU A 78 31.34 -14.55 27.55
C LEU A 78 30.74 -13.19 27.18
N ASN A 79 30.18 -13.08 25.98
CA ASN A 79 29.72 -11.81 25.40
C ASN A 79 28.19 -11.67 25.38
N THR A 80 27.48 -12.51 26.12
CA THR A 80 26.02 -12.55 26.12
C THR A 80 25.43 -11.63 27.18
N ILE A 81 24.16 -11.23 27.03
CA ILE A 81 23.52 -10.22 27.86
C ILE A 81 23.59 -10.53 29.37
N ALA A 82 23.46 -11.81 29.74
CA ALA A 82 23.44 -12.22 31.14
C ALA A 82 24.82 -12.23 31.80
N ASN A 83 25.93 -12.22 31.04
CA ASN A 83 27.29 -12.05 31.59
C ASN A 83 27.79 -10.59 31.53
N LEU A 84 27.03 -9.70 30.91
CA LEU A 84 27.36 -8.29 30.78
C LEU A 84 26.54 -7.43 31.75
N THR A 85 27.18 -6.41 32.30
CA THR A 85 26.52 -5.41 33.15
C THR A 85 27.11 -4.02 32.91
N LEU A 86 26.58 -3.01 33.61
CA LEU A 86 27.12 -1.66 33.61
C LEU A 86 27.91 -1.40 34.91
N SER A 87 29.03 -0.70 34.79
CA SER A 87 29.86 -0.31 35.94
C SER A 87 30.57 1.01 35.70
N GLY A 88 30.57 1.87 36.72
CA GLY A 88 31.45 3.03 36.81
C GLY A 88 32.89 2.69 37.21
N ASN A 89 33.12 1.45 37.67
CA ASN A 89 34.36 0.98 38.28
C ASN A 89 35.01 -0.17 37.52
N ASN A 90 34.64 -0.38 36.24
CA ASN A 90 35.13 -1.46 35.38
C ASN A 90 36.67 -1.64 35.46
N GLY A 91 37.41 -0.54 35.34
CA GLY A 91 38.88 -0.56 35.43
C GLY A 91 39.42 -1.11 36.76
N ALA A 92 38.73 -0.85 37.89
CA ALA A 92 39.12 -1.38 39.20
C ALA A 92 38.69 -2.84 39.39
N LEU A 93 37.49 -3.20 38.93
CA LEU A 93 36.94 -4.56 39.00
C LEU A 93 37.76 -5.55 38.16
N SER A 94 38.09 -5.18 36.92
CA SER A 94 39.05 -5.87 36.05
C SER A 94 38.78 -7.39 35.94
N ASN A 95 39.84 -8.19 36.03
CA ASN A 95 39.81 -9.65 35.86
C ASN A 95 39.57 -10.44 37.15
N LYS A 96 39.21 -9.76 38.24
CA LYS A 96 39.09 -10.35 39.58
C LYS A 96 37.97 -11.40 39.66
N SER A 97 37.99 -12.20 40.73
CA SER A 97 36.91 -13.16 40.99
C SER A 97 35.57 -12.48 41.25
N PHE A 98 34.47 -13.21 41.09
CA PHE A 98 33.14 -12.66 41.35
C PHE A 98 33.02 -12.09 42.77
N LYS A 99 33.53 -12.81 43.78
CA LYS A 99 33.49 -12.39 45.17
C LYS A 99 34.29 -11.10 45.39
N GLU A 100 35.49 -11.02 44.83
CA GLU A 100 36.31 -9.80 44.88
C GLU A 100 35.59 -8.61 44.25
N LYS A 101 34.97 -8.79 43.07
CA LYS A 101 34.20 -7.75 42.39
C LYS A 101 32.95 -7.33 43.16
N LYS A 102 32.28 -8.26 43.83
CA LYS A 102 31.08 -7.99 44.63
C LYS A 102 31.40 -7.17 45.88
N GLU A 103 32.47 -7.52 46.58
CA GLU A 103 32.80 -6.97 47.91
C GLU A 103 33.75 -5.76 47.87
N MET A 104 34.31 -5.43 46.71
CA MET A 104 35.35 -4.40 46.56
C MET A 104 34.99 -3.06 47.23
N ASN A 105 35.87 -2.61 48.12
CA ASN A 105 35.77 -1.31 48.78
C ASN A 105 37.18 -0.78 49.14
N VAL A 106 37.98 -0.49 48.12
CA VAL A 106 39.35 0.01 48.28
C VAL A 106 39.29 1.50 48.61
N ASP A 107 39.96 1.89 49.70
CA ASP A 107 39.99 3.26 50.23
C ASP A 107 38.62 3.86 50.54
N GLY A 108 37.61 3.01 50.82
CA GLY A 108 36.25 3.47 51.12
C GLY A 108 35.44 3.93 49.89
N ASN A 109 35.90 3.62 48.68
CA ASN A 109 35.27 4.10 47.43
C ASN A 109 34.08 3.26 46.94
N GLU A 110 33.66 2.24 47.68
CA GLU A 110 32.41 1.50 47.41
C GLU A 110 32.33 0.95 45.96
N GLN A 111 33.43 0.39 45.43
CA GLN A 111 33.48 0.04 44.00
C GLN A 111 32.66 -1.18 43.59
N GLY A 112 32.46 -2.11 44.53
CA GLY A 112 31.93 -3.44 44.24
C GLY A 112 30.43 -3.46 43.93
N TYR A 113 29.96 -4.57 43.35
CA TYR A 113 28.55 -4.72 42.98
C TYR A 113 27.59 -4.52 44.16
N SER A 114 28.01 -4.85 45.39
CA SER A 114 27.21 -4.64 46.61
C SER A 114 26.78 -3.17 46.80
N TYR A 115 27.61 -2.23 46.36
CA TYR A 115 27.38 -0.80 46.51
C TYR A 115 26.77 -0.13 45.26
N SER A 116 26.75 -0.83 44.12
CA SER A 116 26.22 -0.31 42.86
C SER A 116 24.77 0.16 42.99
N ARG A 117 24.44 1.33 42.45
CA ARG A 117 23.06 1.84 42.41
C ARG A 117 22.28 1.41 41.16
N LEU A 118 22.95 0.71 40.24
CA LEU A 118 22.37 0.29 38.97
C LEU A 118 21.46 -0.93 39.12
N TRP A 119 20.29 -0.90 38.47
CA TRP A 119 19.33 -1.99 38.41
C TRP A 119 19.98 -3.28 37.88
N LEU A 120 20.79 -3.18 36.81
CA LEU A 120 21.48 -4.32 36.19
C LEU A 120 22.40 -5.11 37.15
N ASN A 121 22.82 -4.49 38.26
CA ASN A 121 23.66 -5.09 39.29
C ASN A 121 22.86 -5.58 40.52
N SER A 122 21.56 -5.30 40.61
CA SER A 122 20.74 -5.62 41.81
C SER A 122 20.71 -7.11 42.13
N TYR A 123 20.60 -7.96 41.10
CA TYR A 123 20.66 -9.40 41.26
C TYR A 123 22.04 -9.87 41.74
N LEU A 124 23.13 -9.30 41.20
CA LEU A 124 24.51 -9.68 41.56
C LEU A 124 24.82 -9.45 43.04
N LYS A 125 24.16 -8.48 43.68
CA LYS A 125 24.30 -8.22 45.13
C LYS A 125 23.86 -9.39 46.00
N LEU A 126 22.92 -10.19 45.51
CA LEU A 126 22.31 -11.27 46.27
C LEU A 126 23.10 -12.58 46.20
N LEU A 127 24.09 -12.67 45.31
CA LEU A 127 24.78 -13.91 44.98
C LEU A 127 26.12 -14.03 45.67
N ASP A 128 26.50 -15.24 46.08
CA ASP A 128 27.84 -15.49 46.64
C ASP A 128 28.84 -15.98 45.61
N LYS A 129 28.34 -16.50 44.48
CA LYS A 129 29.12 -17.06 43.38
C LYS A 129 28.44 -16.76 42.04
N TRP A 130 29.15 -17.02 40.95
CA TRP A 130 28.67 -16.80 39.59
C TRP A 130 28.89 -18.04 38.72
N THR A 131 27.97 -19.00 38.79
CA THR A 131 27.96 -20.23 37.97
C THR A 131 26.96 -20.12 36.82
N VAL A 132 26.89 -21.14 35.95
CA VAL A 132 25.88 -21.18 34.87
C VAL A 132 24.46 -21.14 35.44
N ALA A 133 24.23 -21.73 36.62
CA ALA A 133 22.91 -21.68 37.27
C ALA A 133 22.48 -20.24 37.60
N GLU A 134 23.37 -19.44 38.22
CA GLU A 134 23.05 -18.03 38.51
C GLU A 134 22.96 -17.17 37.24
N TYR A 135 23.75 -17.51 36.20
CA TYR A 135 23.65 -16.88 34.88
C TYR A 135 22.28 -17.09 34.24
N GLU A 136 21.75 -18.32 34.26
CA GLU A 136 20.45 -18.64 33.65
C GLU A 136 19.30 -17.94 34.39
N GLU A 137 19.39 -17.83 35.71
CA GLU A 137 18.42 -17.05 36.48
C GLU A 137 18.49 -15.55 36.14
N ARG A 138 19.70 -14.98 36.03
CA ARG A 138 19.86 -13.59 35.58
C ARG A 138 19.29 -13.38 34.18
N LEU A 139 19.51 -14.33 33.28
CA LEU A 139 18.97 -14.29 31.92
C LEU A 139 17.44 -14.23 31.94
N ASN A 140 16.78 -15.05 32.77
CA ASN A 140 15.33 -15.01 32.93
C ASN A 140 14.85 -13.65 33.45
N ILE A 141 15.51 -13.09 34.47
CA ILE A 141 15.17 -11.75 35.00
C ILE A 141 15.25 -10.67 33.92
N ILE A 142 16.31 -10.70 33.11
CA ILE A 142 16.49 -9.75 32.00
C ILE A 142 15.46 -9.98 30.91
N TYR A 143 15.17 -11.23 30.56
CA TYR A 143 14.19 -11.61 29.55
C TYR A 143 12.77 -11.14 29.92
N GLU A 144 12.33 -11.39 31.16
CA GLU A 144 11.02 -10.93 31.64
C GLU A 144 10.90 -9.39 31.62
N ARG A 145 12.00 -8.69 31.87
CA ARG A 145 12.04 -7.23 31.75
C ARG A 145 12.05 -6.77 30.30
N PHE A 146 12.79 -7.48 29.44
CA PHE A 146 12.83 -7.22 28.00
C PHE A 146 11.42 -7.27 27.39
N LEU A 147 10.64 -8.32 27.70
CA LEU A 147 9.26 -8.45 27.20
C LEU A 147 8.36 -7.28 27.60
N LYS A 148 8.58 -6.69 28.78
CA LYS A 148 7.81 -5.54 29.26
C LYS A 148 8.23 -4.21 28.65
N ILE A 149 9.50 -4.08 28.26
CA ILE A 149 10.01 -2.87 27.59
C ILE A 149 9.56 -2.84 26.13
N TRP A 150 9.69 -3.99 25.46
CA TRP A 150 9.36 -4.17 24.05
C TRP A 150 8.11 -5.03 23.90
N GLU A 151 7.05 -4.63 24.61
CA GLU A 151 5.75 -5.27 24.47
C GLU A 151 5.20 -5.03 23.06
N ILE A 152 4.63 -6.07 22.46
CA ILE A 152 3.93 -5.91 21.19
C ILE A 152 2.69 -5.07 21.49
N PRO A 153 2.51 -3.91 20.84
CA PRO A 153 1.35 -3.07 21.11
C PRO A 153 0.08 -3.85 20.78
N ASP A 154 -0.79 -3.99 21.78
CA ASP A 154 -2.12 -4.56 21.61
C ASP A 154 -2.99 -3.53 20.87
N ILE A 155 -2.91 -3.58 19.54
CA ILE A 155 -3.70 -2.74 18.66
C ILE A 155 -4.90 -3.59 18.25
N GLU A 156 -6.10 -3.19 18.67
CA GLU A 156 -7.33 -3.61 17.99
C GLU A 156 -7.30 -3.00 16.59
N ILE A 157 -6.70 -3.74 15.66
CA ILE A 157 -6.72 -3.39 14.24
C ILE A 157 -8.16 -3.66 13.78
N ALA A 158 -8.97 -2.60 13.71
CA ALA A 158 -10.21 -2.64 12.94
C ALA A 158 -9.85 -2.92 11.49
N ASP A 159 -9.97 -4.18 11.06
CA ASP A 159 -9.78 -4.70 9.69
C ASP A 159 -8.95 -3.77 8.79
N ALA A 160 -7.65 -3.65 9.07
CA ALA A 160 -6.75 -2.90 8.21
C ALA A 160 -6.35 -3.81 7.03
N ASP A 161 -7.14 -3.69 5.97
CA ASP A 161 -6.76 -3.74 4.55
C ASP A 161 -5.42 -4.44 4.26
N GLU A 162 -5.49 -5.67 3.71
CA GLU A 162 -4.39 -6.60 3.35
C GLU A 162 -3.38 -6.06 2.31
N SER A 163 -3.43 -4.79 1.91
CA SER A 163 -2.39 -4.22 1.03
C SER A 163 -1.21 -3.72 1.86
N GLU A 164 -0.10 -4.44 1.79
CA GLU A 164 1.16 -4.02 2.40
C GLU A 164 1.79 -2.84 1.63
N GLU A 165 2.61 -2.04 2.33
CA GLU A 165 3.50 -1.07 1.69
C GLU A 165 4.48 -1.81 0.78
N GLN A 166 4.64 -1.32 -0.45
CA GLN A 166 5.49 -1.94 -1.44
C GLN A 166 6.48 -0.92 -1.98
N ASN A 167 7.73 -1.35 -2.17
CA ASN A 167 8.69 -0.55 -2.90
C ASN A 167 8.21 -0.34 -4.35
N ILE A 168 8.38 0.87 -4.89
CA ILE A 168 7.93 1.19 -6.25
C ILE A 168 8.51 0.23 -7.31
N PHE A 169 9.72 -0.30 -7.13
CA PHE A 169 10.40 -1.23 -8.03
C PHE A 169 9.67 -2.57 -8.09
N ASP A 170 9.18 -3.06 -6.96
CA ASP A 170 8.47 -4.33 -6.80
C ASP A 170 6.96 -4.21 -6.96
N ALA A 171 6.43 -2.98 -6.88
CA ALA A 171 5.01 -2.73 -6.98
C ALA A 171 4.46 -3.06 -8.38
N GLU A 172 3.29 -3.70 -8.38
CA GLU A 172 2.50 -3.90 -9.60
C GLU A 172 2.09 -2.57 -10.24
N SER A 173 1.69 -2.64 -11.52
CA SER A 173 1.23 -1.49 -12.29
C SER A 173 0.21 -0.64 -11.49
N PRO A 174 0.34 0.71 -11.50
CA PRO A 174 -0.65 1.60 -10.90
C PRO A 174 -1.98 1.64 -11.66
N THR A 175 -2.08 0.98 -12.81
CA THR A 175 -3.29 1.01 -13.63
C THR A 175 -4.42 0.32 -12.87
N HIS A 176 -5.56 0.99 -12.75
CA HIS A 176 -6.73 0.50 -12.00
C HIS A 176 -6.51 0.32 -10.49
N LYS A 177 -5.40 0.81 -9.94
CA LYS A 177 -5.17 0.87 -8.49
C LYS A 177 -5.25 2.30 -7.99
N LYS A 178 -5.78 2.47 -6.78
CA LYS A 178 -5.79 3.77 -6.11
C LYS A 178 -4.63 3.80 -5.12
N LEU A 179 -3.79 4.83 -5.22
CA LEU A 179 -2.77 5.10 -4.22
C LEU A 179 -3.48 5.55 -2.94
N GLU A 180 -3.09 5.02 -1.79
CA GLU A 180 -3.58 5.47 -0.49
C GLU A 180 -2.66 6.57 0.04
N TYR A 181 -1.37 6.28 0.07
CA TYR A 181 -0.30 7.22 0.36
C TYR A 181 1.02 6.71 -0.24
N PHE A 182 2.05 7.54 -0.17
CA PHE A 182 3.42 7.13 -0.46
C PHE A 182 4.38 7.66 0.61
N ILE A 183 5.54 7.02 0.71
CA ILE A 183 6.64 7.43 1.60
C ILE A 183 7.85 7.68 0.72
N PHE A 184 8.41 8.88 0.79
CA PHE A 184 9.65 9.23 0.12
C PHE A 184 10.69 9.71 1.12
N GLU A 185 11.86 9.06 1.19
CA GLU A 185 12.95 9.37 2.15
C GLU A 185 12.44 9.46 3.61
N ASN A 186 11.69 8.44 4.06
CA ASN A 186 11.04 8.38 5.38
C ASN A 186 9.96 9.45 5.64
N THR A 187 9.59 10.26 4.64
CA THR A 187 8.50 11.23 4.75
C THR A 187 7.22 10.64 4.16
N LYS A 188 6.24 10.32 5.01
CA LYS A 188 4.91 9.89 4.58
C LYS A 188 4.12 11.10 4.04
N VAL A 189 3.55 10.94 2.86
CA VAL A 189 2.72 11.94 2.18
C VAL A 189 1.35 11.34 1.91
N GLU A 190 0.32 11.90 2.55
CA GLU A 190 -1.09 11.50 2.41
C GLU A 190 -1.66 12.03 1.09
N GLU A 191 -1.27 11.40 -0.02
CA GLU A 191 -1.69 11.76 -1.37
C GLU A 191 -2.11 10.52 -2.16
N ASP A 192 -3.28 10.60 -2.77
CA ASP A 192 -3.98 9.45 -3.34
C ASP A 192 -3.86 9.35 -4.88
N THR A 193 -3.05 10.24 -5.48
CA THR A 193 -2.85 10.30 -6.93
C THR A 193 -1.39 10.09 -7.33
N VAL A 194 -1.19 9.18 -8.29
CA VAL A 194 0.14 8.90 -8.88
C VAL A 194 0.77 10.14 -9.52
N ALA A 195 -0.06 11.03 -10.09
CA ALA A 195 0.42 12.27 -10.69
C ALA A 195 1.02 13.20 -9.64
N GLN A 196 0.37 13.39 -8.47
CA GLN A 196 0.92 14.24 -7.42
C GLN A 196 2.16 13.62 -6.77
N MET A 197 2.17 12.31 -6.54
CA MET A 197 3.38 11.58 -6.11
C MET A 197 4.54 11.83 -7.07
N TYR A 198 4.30 11.69 -8.38
CA TYR A 198 5.30 11.93 -9.41
C TYR A 198 5.89 13.35 -9.33
N PHE A 199 5.06 14.39 -9.29
CA PHE A 199 5.55 15.76 -9.20
C PHE A 199 6.27 16.05 -7.87
N TYR A 200 5.76 15.49 -6.77
CA TYR A 200 6.37 15.63 -5.46
C TYR A 200 7.79 15.06 -5.44
N VAL A 201 7.97 13.82 -5.90
CA VAL A 201 9.27 13.14 -5.93
C VAL A 201 10.24 13.88 -6.86
N ILE A 202 9.81 14.25 -8.08
CA ILE A 202 10.66 15.03 -9.00
C ILE A 202 11.10 16.36 -8.36
N ARG A 203 10.21 17.07 -7.68
CA ARG A 203 10.56 18.32 -6.98
C ARG A 203 11.60 18.07 -5.89
N LYS A 204 11.47 17.00 -5.10
CA LYS A 204 12.45 16.64 -4.07
C LYS A 204 13.81 16.26 -4.66
N LEU A 205 13.83 15.50 -5.73
CA LEU A 205 15.06 15.15 -6.46
C LEU A 205 15.72 16.39 -7.08
N TYR A 206 14.91 17.34 -7.57
CA TYR A 206 15.40 18.62 -8.06
C TYR A 206 16.07 19.46 -6.96
N GLU A 207 15.41 19.58 -5.80
CA GLU A 207 15.96 20.24 -4.61
C GLU A 207 17.27 19.58 -4.14
N LYS A 208 17.37 18.25 -4.26
CA LYS A 208 18.54 17.47 -3.86
C LYS A 208 19.72 17.66 -4.81
N ASN A 209 19.53 17.46 -6.11
CA ASN A 209 20.59 17.61 -7.11
C ASN A 209 20.06 17.98 -8.50
N THR A 210 19.85 19.27 -8.71
CA THR A 210 19.38 19.83 -9.97
C THR A 210 20.29 19.48 -11.16
N GLN A 211 21.62 19.54 -10.98
CA GLN A 211 22.57 19.32 -12.07
C GLN A 211 22.48 17.88 -12.60
N LEU A 212 22.28 16.90 -11.72
CA LEU A 212 22.17 15.50 -12.09
C LEU A 212 20.93 15.24 -12.97
N LEU A 213 19.79 15.87 -12.67
CA LEU A 213 18.60 15.80 -13.54
C LEU A 213 18.85 16.45 -14.89
N ILE A 214 19.46 17.63 -14.92
CA ILE A 214 19.70 18.38 -16.16
C ILE A 214 20.68 17.66 -17.07
N SER A 215 21.71 17.01 -16.51
CA SER A 215 22.74 16.30 -17.29
C SER A 215 22.26 14.97 -17.90
N ASN A 216 21.07 14.47 -17.52
CA ASN A 216 20.55 13.17 -17.95
C ASN A 216 19.23 13.28 -18.73
N GLN A 217 19.20 14.15 -19.75
CA GLN A 217 18.01 14.44 -20.56
C GLN A 217 17.43 13.23 -21.31
N ASP A 218 18.26 12.23 -21.63
CA ASP A 218 17.82 11.00 -22.29
C ASP A 218 16.95 10.13 -21.38
N ILE A 219 17.16 10.23 -20.06
CA ILE A 219 16.37 9.53 -19.05
C ILE A 219 15.14 10.35 -18.70
N PHE A 220 15.32 11.64 -18.49
CA PHE A 220 14.28 12.55 -18.03
C PHE A 220 14.45 13.95 -18.62
N LYS A 221 13.50 14.33 -19.49
CA LYS A 221 13.50 15.64 -20.11
C LYS A 221 12.99 16.71 -19.14
N ILE A 222 13.83 17.68 -18.82
CA ILE A 222 13.51 18.86 -18.01
C ILE A 222 14.16 20.09 -18.65
N THR A 223 13.36 21.10 -19.00
CA THR A 223 13.84 22.29 -19.73
C THR A 223 13.22 23.58 -19.16
N ARG A 224 13.76 24.73 -19.55
CA ARG A 224 13.21 26.05 -19.19
C ARG A 224 12.17 26.57 -20.19
N GLU A 225 11.92 25.82 -21.27
CA GLU A 225 11.04 26.22 -22.36
C GLU A 225 9.75 25.38 -22.34
N PRO A 226 8.61 25.90 -21.85
CA PRO A 226 7.36 25.14 -21.76
C PRO A 226 6.89 24.55 -23.10
N LYS A 227 7.27 25.17 -24.22
CA LYS A 227 6.92 24.74 -25.58
C LYS A 227 7.55 23.41 -25.98
N ASP A 228 8.54 22.95 -25.23
CA ASP A 228 9.19 21.65 -25.43
C ASP A 228 8.32 20.45 -25.05
N PHE A 229 7.16 20.70 -24.42
CA PHE A 229 6.23 19.72 -23.90
C PHE A 229 4.82 19.93 -24.47
N ARG A 230 4.04 18.85 -24.55
CA ARG A 230 2.63 18.91 -24.96
C ARG A 230 1.77 19.54 -23.88
N ALA A 231 2.05 19.20 -22.61
CA ALA A 231 1.46 19.83 -21.44
C ALA A 231 2.54 20.09 -20.39
N ALA A 232 3.16 21.26 -20.43
CA ALA A 232 4.19 21.64 -19.47
C ALA A 232 3.62 21.81 -18.06
N GLN A 233 4.30 21.25 -17.06
CA GLN A 233 4.09 21.52 -15.65
C GLN A 233 5.39 22.06 -15.06
N GLU A 234 5.31 23.16 -14.34
CA GLU A 234 6.45 23.72 -13.61
C GLU A 234 6.77 22.84 -12.39
N VAL A 235 8.05 22.56 -12.20
CA VAL A 235 8.59 21.85 -11.03
C VAL A 235 9.04 22.85 -9.96
N LEU A 236 10.04 23.66 -10.29
CA LEU A 236 10.60 24.71 -9.43
C LEU A 236 11.47 25.66 -10.27
N ASN A 237 11.52 26.95 -9.90
CA ASN A 237 12.45 27.94 -10.46
C ASN A 237 12.44 28.03 -12.01
N GLY A 238 11.27 27.93 -12.64
CA GLY A 238 11.12 28.04 -14.09
C GLY A 238 11.59 26.82 -14.88
N TRP A 239 11.78 25.66 -14.23
CA TRP A 239 11.99 24.38 -14.91
C TRP A 239 10.68 23.63 -15.08
N TYR A 240 10.49 23.09 -16.28
CA TYR A 240 9.26 22.46 -16.73
C TYR A 240 9.51 21.02 -17.19
N ILE A 241 8.48 20.20 -17.00
CA ILE A 241 8.45 18.78 -17.39
C ILE A 241 7.11 18.45 -18.06
N GLU A 242 7.03 17.31 -18.77
CA GLU A 242 5.77 16.82 -19.34
C GLU A 242 4.83 16.31 -18.24
N SER A 243 3.60 16.82 -18.23
CA SER A 243 2.57 16.42 -17.25
C SER A 243 1.60 15.37 -17.81
N ASN A 244 1.35 15.41 -19.12
CA ASN A 244 0.37 14.56 -19.80
C ASN A 244 0.99 13.24 -20.26
N ILE A 245 1.49 12.47 -19.28
CA ILE A 245 1.95 11.09 -19.44
C ILE A 245 1.10 10.16 -18.55
N ASP A 246 0.91 8.91 -18.97
CA ASP A 246 0.13 7.95 -18.21
C ASP A 246 0.86 7.48 -16.94
N SER A 247 0.13 6.86 -16.00
CA SER A 247 0.67 6.42 -14.71
C SER A 247 1.80 5.39 -14.85
N ASN A 248 1.77 4.48 -15.82
CA ASN A 248 2.86 3.52 -16.00
C ASN A 248 4.13 4.22 -16.46
N SER A 249 4.00 5.17 -17.39
CA SER A 249 5.12 6.01 -17.82
C SER A 249 5.70 6.82 -16.66
N LYS A 250 4.85 7.37 -15.77
CA LYS A 250 5.30 8.05 -14.54
C LYS A 250 6.11 7.13 -13.63
N PHE A 251 5.64 5.92 -13.36
CA PHE A 251 6.38 4.91 -12.59
C PHE A 251 7.72 4.55 -13.23
N ALA A 252 7.73 4.30 -14.54
CA ALA A 252 8.94 3.93 -15.25
C ALA A 252 10.00 5.04 -15.20
N ILE A 253 9.57 6.30 -15.31
CA ILE A 253 10.46 7.46 -15.17
C ILE A 253 10.99 7.56 -13.73
N LEU A 254 10.12 7.44 -12.72
CA LEU A 254 10.56 7.47 -11.31
C LEU A 254 11.60 6.39 -11.03
N LYS A 255 11.37 5.14 -11.45
CA LYS A 255 12.35 4.05 -11.28
C LYS A 255 13.71 4.41 -11.87
N LYS A 256 13.75 4.94 -13.10
CA LYS A 256 15.02 5.31 -13.75
C LYS A 256 15.76 6.44 -13.03
N ILE A 257 15.03 7.45 -12.56
CA ILE A 257 15.64 8.60 -11.87
C ILE A 257 16.06 8.21 -10.45
N LEU A 258 15.30 7.37 -9.75
CA LEU A 258 15.68 6.88 -8.43
C LEU A 258 16.98 6.07 -8.49
N VAL A 259 17.16 5.20 -9.50
CA VAL A 259 18.45 4.52 -9.76
C VAL A 259 19.58 5.54 -10.02
N LEU A 260 19.31 6.59 -10.80
CA LEU A 260 20.32 7.62 -11.08
C LEU A 260 20.77 8.36 -9.79
N PHE A 261 19.90 8.45 -8.80
CA PHE A 261 20.16 9.11 -7.51
C PHE A 261 20.61 8.13 -6.41
N GLU A 262 20.69 6.83 -6.69
CA GLU A 262 20.96 5.77 -5.70
C GLU A 262 19.90 5.76 -4.56
N LEU A 263 18.62 5.90 -4.93
CA LEU A 263 17.46 6.00 -4.02
C LEU A 263 16.39 4.93 -4.32
N GLU A 264 16.80 3.75 -4.77
CA GLU A 264 15.90 2.65 -5.16
C GLU A 264 14.98 2.21 -4.00
N ASP A 265 15.49 2.22 -2.77
CA ASP A 265 14.77 1.79 -1.57
C ASP A 265 13.92 2.90 -0.92
N GLU A 266 14.01 4.13 -1.42
CA GLU A 266 13.52 5.32 -0.73
C GLU A 266 12.11 5.75 -1.15
N LEU A 267 11.47 5.05 -2.10
CA LEU A 267 10.09 5.32 -2.51
C LEU A 267 9.20 4.08 -2.30
N LEU A 268 8.45 4.10 -1.21
CA LEU A 268 7.42 3.12 -0.89
C LEU A 268 6.05 3.68 -1.25
N ILE A 269 5.16 2.82 -1.72
CA ILE A 269 3.77 3.16 -1.99
C ILE A 269 2.85 2.18 -1.28
N LYS A 270 1.68 2.65 -0.88
CA LYS A 270 0.58 1.78 -0.47
C LYS A 270 -0.60 2.00 -1.39
N TYR A 271 -1.06 0.93 -2.03
CA TYR A 271 -2.35 0.96 -2.69
C TYR A 271 -3.45 0.76 -1.64
N SER A 272 -4.58 1.43 -1.80
CA SER A 272 -5.78 1.16 -0.99
C SER A 272 -6.23 -0.29 -1.23
N ALA A 273 -6.37 -1.13 -0.19
CA ALA A 273 -6.76 -2.55 -0.39
C ALA A 273 -8.20 -2.67 -0.90
N ASN A 274 -9.00 -1.65 -0.63
CA ASN A 274 -10.17 -1.32 -1.42
C ASN A 274 -9.73 -0.75 -2.78
N GLY A 275 -9.22 -1.62 -3.68
CA GLY A 275 -8.99 -1.31 -5.10
C GLY A 275 -10.24 -0.80 -5.83
N GLU A 276 -11.38 -0.78 -5.15
CA GLU A 276 -12.55 0.03 -5.46
C GLU A 276 -12.63 1.19 -4.47
N SER A 277 -12.47 2.41 -4.99
CA SER A 277 -12.63 3.65 -4.24
C SER A 277 -13.86 3.66 -3.34
N LYS A 278 -13.70 4.01 -2.05
CA LYS A 278 -14.78 4.58 -1.20
C LYS A 278 -15.11 6.03 -1.58
N THR A 279 -15.21 6.26 -2.88
CA THR A 279 -15.92 7.38 -3.51
C THR A 279 -16.79 6.70 -4.55
N GLU A 280 -18.08 7.03 -4.61
CA GLU A 280 -19.11 6.55 -5.54
C GLU A 280 -18.66 5.45 -6.54
N PRO A 281 -19.33 4.28 -6.56
CA PRO A 281 -18.87 3.14 -7.36
C PRO A 281 -18.57 3.59 -8.80
N SER A 282 -17.33 3.32 -9.24
CA SER A 282 -16.82 3.75 -10.54
C SER A 282 -17.90 3.54 -11.60
N ARG A 283 -18.27 4.60 -12.34
CA ARG A 283 -19.33 4.50 -13.37
C ARG A 283 -19.18 3.31 -14.30
N PHE A 284 -17.95 2.85 -14.54
CA PHE A 284 -17.64 1.69 -15.33
C PHE A 284 -17.94 0.36 -14.62
N SER A 285 -17.71 0.26 -13.30
CA SER A 285 -18.08 -0.91 -12.51
C SER A 285 -19.59 -1.01 -12.31
N VAL A 286 -20.29 0.10 -12.02
CA VAL A 286 -21.76 0.14 -11.93
C VAL A 286 -22.41 -0.30 -13.23
N ARG A 287 -21.94 0.20 -14.38
CA ARG A 287 -22.43 -0.22 -15.71
C ARG A 287 -22.22 -1.71 -15.93
N LYS A 288 -21.00 -2.21 -15.69
CA LYS A 288 -20.69 -3.63 -15.88
C LYS A 288 -21.56 -4.52 -14.98
N LYS A 289 -21.72 -4.15 -13.71
CA LYS A 289 -22.58 -4.84 -12.74
C LYS A 289 -24.06 -4.83 -13.17
N TYR A 290 -24.55 -3.67 -13.61
CA TYR A 290 -25.92 -3.56 -14.13
C TYR A 290 -26.15 -4.43 -15.36
N TRP A 291 -25.20 -4.45 -16.32
CA TRP A 291 -25.30 -5.34 -17.48
C TRP A 291 -25.20 -6.82 -17.12
N GLN A 292 -24.32 -7.16 -16.17
CA GLN A 292 -24.19 -8.53 -15.66
C GLN A 292 -25.49 -9.06 -15.06
N GLN A 293 -26.27 -8.22 -14.37
CA GLN A 293 -27.56 -8.64 -13.82
C GLN A 293 -28.71 -8.60 -14.84
N LEU A 294 -28.70 -7.64 -15.79
CA LEU A 294 -29.80 -7.50 -16.76
C LEU A 294 -29.77 -8.59 -17.83
N LEU A 295 -28.60 -8.89 -18.38
CA LEU A 295 -28.47 -9.79 -19.55
C LEU A 295 -29.07 -11.19 -19.31
N PRO A 296 -28.87 -11.84 -18.14
CA PRO A 296 -29.51 -13.13 -17.82
C PRO A 296 -31.05 -13.08 -17.77
N LEU A 297 -31.66 -11.91 -17.58
CA LEU A 297 -33.12 -11.75 -17.54
C LEU A 297 -33.75 -11.76 -18.94
N PHE A 298 -32.94 -11.64 -20.00
CA PHE A 298 -33.40 -11.84 -21.36
C PHE A 298 -33.46 -13.34 -21.66
N ASN A 299 -34.65 -13.95 -21.48
CA ASN A 299 -34.91 -15.38 -21.74
C ASN A 299 -34.35 -15.90 -23.08
N ASP A 300 -34.06 -17.21 -23.12
CA ASP A 300 -33.30 -18.08 -24.08
C ASP A 300 -33.50 -17.93 -25.61
N LYS A 301 -34.16 -16.88 -26.13
CA LYS A 301 -34.32 -16.63 -27.57
C LYS A 301 -34.24 -15.15 -27.96
N ASN A 302 -33.26 -14.39 -27.45
CA ASN A 302 -33.25 -12.94 -27.65
C ASN A 302 -31.98 -12.34 -28.27
N LEU A 303 -32.21 -11.17 -28.88
CA LEU A 303 -31.32 -10.24 -29.60
C LEU A 303 -29.93 -10.03 -28.98
N PHE A 304 -29.80 -10.18 -27.66
CA PHE A 304 -28.60 -9.93 -26.87
C PHE A 304 -27.92 -11.20 -26.33
N GLY A 305 -28.34 -12.41 -26.76
CA GLY A 305 -27.82 -13.68 -26.22
C GLY A 305 -26.31 -13.90 -26.40
N ASN A 306 -25.68 -13.26 -27.40
CA ASN A 306 -24.23 -13.31 -27.63
C ASN A 306 -23.51 -12.03 -27.16
N VAL A 307 -24.19 -11.12 -26.48
CA VAL A 307 -23.62 -9.85 -26.02
C VAL A 307 -23.11 -10.02 -24.60
N SER A 308 -21.83 -9.71 -24.38
CA SER A 308 -21.22 -9.74 -23.05
C SER A 308 -21.42 -8.42 -22.30
N PRO A 309 -21.48 -8.44 -20.96
CA PRO A 309 -21.49 -7.22 -20.16
C PRO A 309 -20.29 -6.31 -20.47
N SER A 310 -20.53 -5.02 -20.72
CA SER A 310 -19.49 -4.02 -21.04
C SER A 310 -19.27 -3.02 -19.89
N LYS A 311 -18.20 -2.22 -19.96
CA LYS A 311 -18.02 -1.02 -19.12
C LYS A 311 -18.72 0.22 -19.70
N ASP A 312 -19.20 0.12 -20.95
CA ASP A 312 -19.90 1.20 -21.63
C ASP A 312 -21.31 1.42 -21.08
N HIS A 313 -21.83 2.62 -21.29
CA HIS A 313 -23.21 2.96 -20.92
C HIS A 313 -24.23 2.52 -21.97
N TRP A 314 -23.77 1.76 -22.97
CA TRP A 314 -24.59 1.21 -24.04
C TRP A 314 -24.25 -0.26 -24.29
N LEU A 315 -25.24 -1.01 -24.75
CA LEU A 315 -25.06 -2.32 -25.38
C LEU A 315 -25.84 -2.34 -26.68
N SER A 316 -25.22 -2.86 -27.74
CA SER A 316 -25.82 -2.89 -29.07
C SER A 316 -25.83 -4.29 -29.66
N THR A 317 -26.83 -4.55 -30.50
CA THR A 317 -26.94 -5.75 -31.32
C THR A 317 -27.45 -5.39 -32.70
N GLY A 318 -27.13 -6.20 -33.71
CA GLY A 318 -27.46 -5.91 -35.10
C GLY A 318 -28.97 -5.99 -35.38
N ALA A 319 -29.49 -5.08 -36.20
CA ALA A 319 -30.88 -5.08 -36.63
C ALA A 319 -31.11 -5.79 -37.99
N GLY A 320 -30.17 -6.64 -38.42
CA GLY A 320 -30.24 -7.42 -39.68
C GLY A 320 -29.69 -6.73 -40.93
N ILE A 321 -29.49 -5.40 -40.92
CA ILE A 321 -28.80 -4.65 -41.97
C ILE A 321 -27.53 -4.03 -41.40
N GLY A 322 -26.40 -4.16 -42.12
CA GLY A 322 -25.13 -3.56 -41.71
C GLY A 322 -25.25 -2.05 -41.50
N GLY A 323 -24.88 -1.59 -40.31
CA GLY A 323 -24.99 -0.19 -39.89
C GLY A 323 -26.32 0.18 -39.22
N LEU A 324 -27.25 -0.75 -39.04
CA LEU A 324 -28.41 -0.59 -38.16
C LEU A 324 -28.27 -1.48 -36.92
N ALA A 325 -28.54 -0.91 -35.75
CA ALA A 325 -28.40 -1.63 -34.48
C ALA A 325 -29.49 -1.22 -33.48
N TYR A 326 -29.99 -2.21 -32.74
CA TYR A 326 -30.76 -1.98 -31.53
C TYR A 326 -29.79 -1.74 -30.39
N THR A 327 -29.96 -0.63 -29.68
CA THR A 327 -29.05 -0.21 -28.60
C THR A 327 -29.83 0.08 -27.32
N LEU A 328 -29.37 -0.50 -26.23
CA LEU A 328 -29.81 -0.18 -24.87
C LEU A 328 -28.87 0.87 -24.30
N ILE A 329 -29.39 1.91 -23.68
CA ILE A 329 -28.61 2.98 -23.03
C ILE A 329 -29.02 3.07 -21.55
N ILE A 330 -28.03 3.21 -20.67
CA ILE A 330 -28.22 3.41 -19.22
C ILE A 330 -27.49 4.68 -18.75
N THR A 331 -28.18 5.56 -18.05
CA THR A 331 -27.59 6.83 -17.57
C THR A 331 -27.99 7.16 -16.13
N LYS A 332 -27.53 8.30 -15.62
CA LYS A 332 -27.91 8.81 -14.29
C LYS A 332 -29.30 9.45 -14.20
N SER A 333 -29.97 9.67 -15.34
CA SER A 333 -31.28 10.36 -15.38
C SER A 333 -32.35 9.65 -16.20
N HIS A 334 -31.96 8.73 -17.09
CA HIS A 334 -32.88 7.98 -17.93
C HIS A 334 -32.23 6.67 -18.44
N ILE A 335 -33.08 5.77 -18.92
CA ILE A 335 -32.69 4.64 -19.76
C ILE A 335 -33.42 4.70 -21.10
N ARG A 336 -32.89 4.01 -22.11
CA ARG A 336 -33.44 4.06 -23.46
C ARG A 336 -33.25 2.77 -24.24
N ILE A 337 -34.24 2.45 -25.07
CA ILE A 337 -34.10 1.56 -26.22
C ILE A 337 -34.08 2.44 -27.48
N GLU A 338 -33.11 2.24 -28.37
CA GLU A 338 -33.06 2.95 -29.65
C GLU A 338 -32.71 2.03 -30.83
N LEU A 339 -33.22 2.39 -32.01
CA LEU A 339 -32.72 1.92 -33.29
C LEU A 339 -31.77 2.98 -33.85
N GLY A 340 -30.48 2.69 -33.87
CA GLY A 340 -29.46 3.53 -34.48
C GLY A 340 -29.30 3.22 -35.96
N ILE A 341 -29.25 4.26 -36.80
CA ILE A 341 -29.00 4.18 -38.24
C ILE A 341 -27.67 4.89 -38.53
N SER A 342 -26.60 4.13 -38.65
CA SER A 342 -25.23 4.63 -38.71
C SER A 342 -24.35 3.85 -39.69
N THR A 343 -24.82 3.69 -40.93
CA THR A 343 -23.98 3.20 -42.04
C THR A 343 -22.84 4.18 -42.38
N SER A 344 -21.96 3.79 -43.29
CA SER A 344 -20.85 4.65 -43.76
C SER A 344 -21.30 5.91 -44.51
N SER A 345 -22.49 5.95 -45.10
CA SER A 345 -23.02 7.10 -45.85
C SER A 345 -24.09 7.85 -45.05
N LYS A 346 -23.91 9.17 -44.90
CA LYS A 346 -24.89 10.07 -44.25
C LYS A 346 -26.20 10.09 -45.03
N GLU A 347 -26.11 10.20 -46.35
CA GLU A 347 -27.23 10.25 -47.28
C GLU A 347 -28.08 8.97 -47.16
N LYS A 348 -27.42 7.81 -47.13
CA LYS A 348 -28.08 6.52 -46.94
C LYS A 348 -28.79 6.42 -45.59
N ASN A 349 -28.16 6.91 -44.52
CA ASN A 349 -28.78 6.93 -43.19
C ASN A 349 -30.04 7.79 -43.18
N LYS A 350 -30.01 8.98 -43.80
CA LYS A 350 -31.18 9.86 -43.89
C LYS A 350 -32.27 9.27 -44.78
N ALA A 351 -31.91 8.61 -45.87
CA ALA A 351 -32.85 7.90 -46.73
C ALA A 351 -33.57 6.77 -45.98
N TYR A 352 -32.83 5.96 -45.22
CA TYR A 352 -33.40 4.90 -44.37
C TYR A 352 -34.31 5.47 -43.28
N PHE A 353 -33.87 6.51 -42.58
CA PHE A 353 -34.70 7.19 -41.59
C PHE A 353 -36.01 7.70 -42.20
N LYS A 354 -35.95 8.41 -43.34
CA LYS A 354 -37.14 8.92 -44.04
C LYS A 354 -38.06 7.81 -44.52
N LYS A 355 -37.51 6.66 -44.94
CA LYS A 355 -38.30 5.48 -45.34
C LYS A 355 -39.04 4.88 -44.15
N LEU A 356 -38.39 4.76 -42.98
CA LEU A 356 -39.06 4.32 -41.75
C LEU A 356 -40.09 5.34 -41.26
N MET A 357 -39.79 6.64 -41.38
CA MET A 357 -40.69 7.73 -40.96
C MET A 357 -42.02 7.73 -41.73
N LYS A 358 -42.05 7.24 -42.98
CA LYS A 358 -43.30 7.06 -43.75
C LYS A 358 -44.22 5.99 -43.16
N SER A 359 -43.68 5.10 -42.35
CA SER A 359 -44.40 4.04 -41.66
C SER A 359 -44.54 4.33 -40.15
N LYS A 360 -44.39 5.61 -39.74
CA LYS A 360 -44.38 6.01 -38.34
C LYS A 360 -45.62 5.51 -37.59
N GLU A 361 -46.82 5.77 -38.11
CA GLU A 361 -48.07 5.41 -37.44
C GLU A 361 -48.17 3.89 -37.24
N ALA A 362 -47.80 3.11 -38.26
CA ALA A 362 -47.83 1.65 -38.20
C ALA A 362 -46.80 1.09 -37.21
N ILE A 363 -45.60 1.69 -37.14
CA ILE A 363 -44.54 1.30 -36.21
C ILE A 363 -44.94 1.63 -34.76
N GLU A 364 -45.44 2.85 -34.51
CA GLU A 364 -45.90 3.26 -33.18
C GLU A 364 -47.11 2.45 -32.72
N GLN A 365 -48.03 2.11 -33.62
CA GLN A 365 -49.15 1.21 -33.32
C GLN A 365 -48.66 -0.22 -33.00
N GLY A 366 -47.69 -0.74 -33.76
CA GLY A 366 -47.10 -2.06 -33.51
C GLY A 366 -46.29 -2.11 -32.20
N PHE A 367 -45.67 -0.99 -31.81
CA PHE A 367 -44.95 -0.86 -30.55
C PHE A 367 -45.90 -0.64 -29.35
N GLY A 368 -47.02 0.04 -29.58
CA GLY A 368 -48.04 0.36 -28.58
C GLY A 368 -47.81 1.68 -27.82
N ASN A 369 -46.79 2.46 -28.20
CA ASN A 369 -46.44 3.75 -27.58
C ASN A 369 -45.89 4.73 -28.63
N PRO A 370 -46.00 6.05 -28.40
CA PRO A 370 -45.31 7.03 -29.23
C PRO A 370 -43.79 6.88 -29.13
N LEU A 371 -43.10 7.15 -30.23
CA LEU A 371 -41.64 7.09 -30.32
C LEU A 371 -41.07 8.48 -30.61
N ASP A 372 -39.83 8.70 -30.18
CA ASP A 372 -39.09 9.90 -30.53
C ASP A 372 -38.25 9.64 -31.77
N TRP A 373 -38.50 10.42 -32.82
CA TRP A 373 -37.87 10.28 -34.13
C TRP A 373 -36.86 11.42 -34.33
N GLU A 374 -35.57 11.09 -34.34
CA GLU A 374 -34.51 12.09 -34.45
C GLU A 374 -33.69 11.87 -35.73
N GLU A 375 -33.91 12.72 -36.72
CA GLU A 375 -33.12 12.68 -37.96
C GLU A 375 -31.67 13.08 -37.71
N LEU A 376 -31.41 14.04 -36.81
CA LEU A 376 -30.07 14.60 -36.54
C LEU A 376 -29.39 15.10 -37.83
N ALA A 377 -29.96 16.13 -38.47
CA ALA A 377 -29.58 16.60 -39.81
C ALA A 377 -28.07 16.91 -39.95
N ASP A 378 -27.47 17.47 -38.90
CA ASP A 378 -26.04 17.81 -38.89
C ASP A 378 -25.14 16.58 -38.72
N ASN A 379 -25.65 15.49 -38.11
CA ASN A 379 -24.89 14.29 -37.81
C ASN A 379 -25.00 13.23 -38.92
N LYS A 380 -24.02 12.34 -39.00
CA LYS A 380 -24.06 11.18 -39.92
C LYS A 380 -25.19 10.21 -39.58
N MET A 381 -25.40 9.95 -38.29
CA MET A 381 -26.39 8.99 -37.82
C MET A 381 -27.80 9.59 -37.76
N SER A 382 -28.81 8.73 -37.75
CA SER A 382 -30.18 9.04 -37.33
C SER A 382 -30.61 8.01 -36.28
N ARG A 383 -31.64 8.29 -35.49
CA ARG A 383 -32.16 7.32 -34.53
C ARG A 383 -33.66 7.44 -34.28
N VAL A 384 -34.26 6.35 -33.84
CA VAL A 384 -35.62 6.30 -33.29
C VAL A 384 -35.54 5.70 -31.90
N LYS A 385 -36.21 6.28 -30.91
CA LYS A 385 -36.02 5.90 -29.51
C LYS A 385 -37.28 5.88 -28.66
N PHE A 386 -37.19 5.17 -27.55
CA PHE A 386 -38.15 5.16 -26.46
C PHE A 386 -37.40 5.22 -25.12
N GLU A 387 -37.73 6.19 -24.27
CA GLU A 387 -37.00 6.50 -23.04
C GLU A 387 -37.88 6.37 -21.80
N LEU A 388 -37.30 5.88 -20.70
CA LEU A 388 -37.86 6.00 -19.36
C LEU A 388 -37.04 7.04 -18.59
N GLN A 389 -37.69 8.14 -18.22
CA GLN A 389 -37.11 9.23 -17.42
C GLN A 389 -37.19 8.93 -15.92
N ASP A 390 -36.55 9.78 -15.12
CA ASP A 390 -36.60 9.76 -13.64
C ASP A 390 -36.10 8.44 -13.04
N VAL A 391 -35.10 7.85 -13.67
CA VAL A 391 -34.37 6.68 -13.17
C VAL A 391 -32.87 6.97 -13.15
N ASN A 392 -32.14 6.29 -12.26
CA ASN A 392 -30.73 6.58 -12.05
C ASN A 392 -29.98 5.26 -11.88
N LEU A 393 -29.08 4.99 -12.83
CA LEU A 393 -28.23 3.80 -12.81
C LEU A 393 -27.42 3.66 -11.50
N PHE A 394 -27.06 4.77 -10.86
CA PHE A 394 -26.27 4.79 -9.62
C PHE A 394 -27.12 4.62 -8.36
N ASN A 395 -28.44 4.46 -8.51
CA ASN A 395 -29.35 4.14 -7.41
C ASN A 395 -29.88 2.72 -7.61
N ASP A 396 -29.32 1.76 -6.87
CA ASP A 396 -29.66 0.34 -6.96
C ASP A 396 -31.17 0.07 -6.71
N SER A 397 -31.86 0.92 -5.95
CA SER A 397 -33.32 0.82 -5.76
C SER A 397 -34.14 1.02 -7.04
N HIS A 398 -33.56 1.68 -8.07
CA HIS A 398 -34.22 1.90 -9.36
C HIS A 398 -34.02 0.73 -10.34
N TRP A 399 -33.11 -0.20 -10.05
CA TRP A 399 -32.69 -1.23 -11.01
C TRP A 399 -33.83 -2.16 -11.42
N GLU A 400 -34.68 -2.54 -10.48
CA GLU A 400 -35.82 -3.42 -10.77
C GLU A 400 -36.79 -2.77 -11.78
N ARG A 401 -37.11 -1.49 -11.60
CA ARG A 401 -37.94 -0.72 -12.54
C ARG A 401 -37.27 -0.59 -13.91
N MET A 402 -35.96 -0.36 -13.94
CA MET A 402 -35.19 -0.30 -15.18
C MET A 402 -35.18 -1.65 -15.92
N ASN A 403 -35.04 -2.76 -15.19
CA ASN A 403 -35.08 -4.12 -15.74
C ASN A 403 -36.44 -4.41 -16.38
N GLN A 404 -37.53 -4.12 -15.67
CA GLN A 404 -38.89 -4.31 -16.16
C GLN A 404 -39.14 -3.55 -17.46
N PHE A 405 -38.65 -2.31 -17.57
CA PHE A 405 -38.73 -1.54 -18.81
C PHE A 405 -38.04 -2.25 -19.99
N PHE A 406 -36.80 -2.72 -19.82
CA PHE A 406 -36.10 -3.41 -20.91
C PHE A 406 -36.76 -4.75 -21.26
N ILE A 407 -37.18 -5.52 -20.25
CA ILE A 407 -37.84 -6.83 -20.44
C ILE A 407 -39.18 -6.66 -21.18
N GLU A 408 -39.95 -5.63 -20.85
CA GLU A 408 -41.25 -5.38 -21.48
C GLU A 408 -41.12 -4.81 -22.89
N TYR A 409 -40.32 -3.75 -23.05
CA TYR A 409 -40.38 -2.93 -24.27
C TYR A 409 -39.39 -3.37 -25.34
N LEU A 410 -38.27 -4.02 -25.00
CA LEU A 410 -37.29 -4.44 -26.02
C LEU A 410 -37.88 -5.42 -27.05
N PRO A 411 -38.59 -6.49 -26.66
CA PRO A 411 -39.17 -7.41 -27.65
C PRO A 411 -40.26 -6.75 -28.50
N ARG A 412 -41.06 -5.84 -27.90
CA ARG A 412 -42.10 -5.08 -28.63
C ARG A 412 -41.47 -4.14 -29.64
N PHE A 413 -40.43 -3.42 -29.22
CA PHE A 413 -39.69 -2.49 -30.07
C PHE A 413 -39.07 -3.24 -31.25
N GLU A 414 -38.38 -4.35 -31.00
CA GLU A 414 -37.77 -5.14 -32.06
C GLU A 414 -38.81 -5.68 -33.07
N ASN A 415 -39.93 -6.24 -32.57
CA ASN A 415 -40.99 -6.76 -33.43
C ASN A 415 -41.66 -5.66 -34.26
N ALA A 416 -41.84 -4.47 -33.71
CA ALA A 416 -42.43 -3.32 -34.41
C ALA A 416 -41.56 -2.85 -35.59
N PHE A 417 -40.24 -2.95 -35.50
CA PHE A 417 -39.32 -2.52 -36.56
C PHE A 417 -38.91 -3.64 -37.54
N ARG A 418 -38.99 -4.91 -37.13
CA ARG A 418 -38.39 -6.06 -37.85
C ARG A 418 -38.80 -6.16 -39.33
N SER A 419 -40.09 -5.99 -39.65
CA SER A 419 -40.58 -6.04 -41.05
C SER A 419 -40.11 -4.83 -41.86
N PHE A 420 -40.29 -3.62 -41.32
CA PHE A 420 -39.93 -2.38 -42.00
C PHE A 420 -38.42 -2.25 -42.24
N ILE A 421 -37.57 -2.79 -41.35
CA ILE A 421 -36.13 -2.82 -41.57
C ILE A 421 -35.77 -3.74 -42.73
N LYS A 422 -36.42 -4.91 -42.88
CA LYS A 422 -36.15 -5.82 -44.02
C LYS A 422 -36.44 -5.15 -45.36
N ASP A 423 -37.47 -4.29 -45.39
CA ASP A 423 -37.88 -3.55 -46.58
C ASP A 423 -36.97 -2.35 -46.89
N LEU A 424 -35.95 -2.04 -46.07
CA LEU A 424 -34.99 -0.96 -46.36
C LEU A 424 -33.96 -1.35 -47.44
N LYS A 425 -33.79 -2.64 -47.73
CA LYS A 425 -32.88 -3.10 -48.78
C LYS A 425 -33.35 -2.71 -50.18
#